data_AF-A0AAD5QDM2-F1
#
_entry.id   AF-A0AAD5QDM2-F1
#
_cell.length_a   1.000
_cell.length_b   1.000
_cell.length_c   1.000
_cell.angle_alpha   90.00
_cell.angle_beta   90.00
_cell.angle_gamma   90.00
#
_symmetry.space_group_name_H-M   'P 1'
#
loop_
_entity.id
_entity.type
_entity.pdbx_description
1 polymer ?
#
loop_
_entity_poly.entity_id
_entity_poly.type
_entity_poly.pdbx_seq_one_letter_code
_entity_poly.pdbx_strand_id
1 'polypeptide(L)'
;MAAGGSDENRQYSKYSQTPPYAEDIRWLFTISVQLGTPYFVSFLDAVAKAVSSPFLLFQFAMEANTRLPPVSSAYSLPPINRSLPLPQPSHSSKAFAHVAGRTRAVMLQTYAHPSTAELYERCIEQFYAAAAIKLSHNRFNSSDMEDAHQLLVAAITAFMRIPHAPTAHTLLEDFYRHVKKQKAWKKDVQHRLGSLLHEALNQQR
;
A
#
# COMPACT_ATOMS: atom_id res chain seq x y z
N MET A 1 -11.54 -28.70 20.04
CA MET A 1 -11.42 -27.96 18.77
C MET A 1 -11.24 -26.48 19.10
N ALA A 2 -10.01 -25.94 19.05
CA ALA A 2 -9.72 -24.53 19.37
C ALA A 2 -8.45 -24.03 18.65
N ALA A 3 -8.29 -24.36 17.36
CA ALA A 3 -7.13 -23.92 16.55
C ALA A 3 -7.39 -22.66 15.71
N GLY A 4 -8.64 -22.17 15.65
CA GLY A 4 -9.00 -21.04 14.77
C GLY A 4 -8.62 -19.64 15.28
N GLY A 5 -8.47 -19.46 16.60
CA GLY A 5 -8.25 -18.13 17.18
C GLY A 5 -6.83 -17.56 16.99
N SER A 6 -5.81 -18.42 16.91
CA SER A 6 -4.42 -18.00 16.75
C SER A 6 -4.08 -17.54 15.33
N ASP A 7 -4.64 -18.21 14.31
CA ASP A 7 -4.40 -17.88 12.90
C ASP A 7 -5.16 -16.64 12.46
N GLU A 8 -6.39 -16.44 12.96
CA GLU A 8 -7.16 -15.22 12.70
C GLU A 8 -6.45 -14.01 13.32
N ASN A 9 -6.04 -14.10 14.60
CA ASN A 9 -5.31 -13.01 15.25
C ASN A 9 -3.98 -12.68 14.55
N ARG A 10 -3.27 -13.70 14.05
CA ARG A 10 -2.05 -13.52 13.25
C ARG A 10 -2.32 -12.85 11.89
N GLN A 11 -3.46 -13.16 11.26
CA GLN A 11 -3.88 -12.49 10.03
C GLN A 11 -4.27 -11.03 10.24
N TYR A 12 -4.91 -10.68 11.37
CA TYR A 12 -5.21 -9.28 11.70
C TYR A 12 -3.94 -8.48 12.04
N SER A 13 -3.05 -9.07 12.85
CA SER A 13 -1.88 -8.39 13.39
C SER A 13 -0.87 -7.98 12.33
N LYS A 14 -0.69 -8.76 11.26
CA LYS A 14 0.26 -8.44 10.18
C LYS A 14 -0.14 -7.21 9.34
N TYR A 15 -1.40 -6.80 9.37
CA TYR A 15 -1.90 -5.60 8.69
C TYR A 15 -1.96 -4.37 9.61
N SER A 16 -1.58 -4.49 10.87
CA SER A 16 -1.59 -3.37 11.82
C SER A 16 -0.48 -2.35 11.54
N GLN A 17 -0.50 -1.21 12.25
CA GLN A 17 0.59 -0.22 12.23
C GLN A 17 1.87 -0.72 12.89
N THR A 18 1.73 -1.66 13.82
CA THR A 18 2.81 -2.27 14.60
C THR A 18 2.75 -3.79 14.43
N PRO A 19 2.98 -4.31 13.22
CA PRO A 19 3.03 -5.75 13.01
C PRO A 19 4.18 -6.37 13.83
N PRO A 20 4.20 -7.70 14.03
CA PRO A 20 5.34 -8.38 14.60
C PRO A 20 6.65 -7.97 13.90
N TYR A 21 7.70 -7.71 14.68
CA TYR A 21 9.02 -7.25 14.20
C TYR A 21 9.04 -5.86 13.55
N ALA A 22 8.00 -5.03 13.72
CA ALA A 22 7.97 -3.69 13.11
C ALA A 22 9.17 -2.82 13.49
N GLU A 23 9.61 -2.89 14.74
CA GLU A 23 10.78 -2.15 15.23
C GLU A 23 12.07 -2.63 14.56
N ASP A 24 12.27 -3.94 14.50
CA ASP A 24 13.43 -4.54 13.82
C ASP A 24 13.46 -4.18 12.33
N ILE A 25 12.31 -4.19 11.65
CA ILE A 25 12.20 -3.80 10.23
C ILE A 25 12.57 -2.32 10.05
N ARG A 26 12.09 -1.42 10.93
CA ARG A 26 12.45 0.01 10.90
C ARG A 26 13.91 0.25 11.24
N TRP A 27 14.47 -0.54 12.14
CA TRP A 27 15.89 -0.49 12.45
C TRP A 27 16.72 -0.94 11.24
N LEU A 28 16.37 -2.06 10.60
CA LEU A 28 17.01 -2.52 9.36
C LEU A 28 16.90 -1.51 8.22
N PHE A 29 15.76 -0.81 8.10
CA PHE A 29 15.63 0.32 7.18
C PHE A 29 16.72 1.38 7.46
N THR A 30 16.90 1.77 8.71
CA THR A 30 17.90 2.76 9.12
C THR A 30 19.32 2.30 8.77
N ILE A 31 19.64 1.04 9.04
CA ILE A 31 20.94 0.44 8.69
C ILE A 31 21.15 0.44 7.17
N SER A 32 20.14 0.05 6.39
CA SER A 32 20.25 0.02 4.92
C SER A 32 20.49 1.40 4.31
N VAL A 33 19.90 2.46 4.89
CA VAL A 33 20.16 3.85 4.49
C VAL A 33 21.60 4.24 4.79
N GLN A 34 22.12 3.88 5.98
CA GLN A 34 23.51 4.19 6.37
C GLN A 34 24.54 3.48 5.50
N LEU A 35 24.25 2.26 5.05
CA LEU A 35 25.13 1.48 4.16
C LEU A 35 25.11 1.97 2.71
N GLY A 36 24.14 2.80 2.34
CA GLY A 36 24.05 3.45 1.03
C GLY A 36 23.08 2.79 0.04
N THR A 37 22.95 3.40 -1.13
CA THR A 37 21.89 3.12 -2.12
C THR A 37 21.74 1.64 -2.50
N PRO A 38 22.79 0.84 -2.73
CA PRO A 38 22.61 -0.57 -3.11
C PRO A 38 21.92 -1.41 -2.03
N TYR A 39 22.29 -1.20 -0.76
CA TYR A 39 21.69 -1.88 0.38
C TYR A 39 20.28 -1.37 0.65
N PHE A 40 20.07 -0.06 0.49
CA PHE A 40 18.75 0.56 0.60
C PHE A 40 17.78 -0.04 -0.42
N VAL A 41 18.14 -0.09 -1.71
CA VAL A 41 17.31 -0.68 -2.76
C VAL A 41 17.03 -2.16 -2.47
N SER A 42 18.05 -2.93 -2.08
CA SER A 42 17.88 -4.35 -1.71
C SER A 42 16.92 -4.54 -0.53
N PHE A 43 16.97 -3.65 0.47
CA PHE A 43 16.03 -3.64 1.58
C PHE A 43 14.59 -3.38 1.10
N LEU A 44 14.38 -2.37 0.24
CA LEU A 44 13.04 -2.05 -0.29
C LEU A 44 12.44 -3.25 -1.05
N ASP A 45 13.23 -3.89 -1.91
CA ASP A 45 12.81 -5.06 -2.68
C ASP A 45 12.47 -6.26 -1.78
N ALA A 46 13.22 -6.45 -0.68
CA ALA A 46 12.95 -7.51 0.30
C ALA A 46 11.65 -7.22 1.08
N VAL A 47 11.46 -5.98 1.52
CA VAL A 47 10.28 -5.56 2.28
C VAL A 47 9.00 -5.64 1.45
N ALA A 48 9.05 -5.26 0.18
CA ALA A 48 7.91 -5.37 -0.75
C ALA A 48 7.36 -6.81 -0.82
N LYS A 49 8.23 -7.81 -0.64
CA LYS A 49 7.89 -9.24 -0.70
C LYS A 49 7.50 -9.81 0.67
N ALA A 50 8.16 -9.39 1.74
CA ALA A 50 8.03 -10.00 3.06
C ALA A 50 6.96 -9.33 3.95
N VAL A 51 6.68 -8.04 3.75
CA VAL A 51 5.82 -7.26 4.66
C VAL A 51 4.39 -7.18 4.12
N SER A 52 3.42 -7.47 5.00
CA SER A 52 1.98 -7.33 4.70
C SER A 52 1.37 -6.05 5.27
N SER A 53 2.05 -5.33 6.17
CA SER A 53 1.49 -4.11 6.75
C SER A 53 1.49 -2.99 5.71
N PRO A 54 0.30 -2.48 5.30
CA PRO A 54 0.24 -1.38 4.35
C PRO A 54 0.85 -0.09 4.94
N PHE A 55 0.84 0.07 6.26
CA PHE A 55 1.39 1.23 6.95
C PHE A 55 2.92 1.29 6.86
N LEU A 56 3.61 0.17 7.14
CA LEU A 56 5.06 0.11 6.98
C LEU A 56 5.47 0.28 5.51
N LEU A 57 4.77 -0.40 4.60
CA LEU A 57 5.03 -0.26 3.17
C LEU A 57 4.86 1.19 2.71
N PHE A 58 3.80 1.88 3.17
CA PHE A 58 3.58 3.29 2.83
C PHE A 58 4.68 4.20 3.38
N GLN A 59 5.09 3.99 4.64
CA GLN A 59 6.17 4.73 5.27
C GLN A 59 7.47 4.61 4.46
N PHE A 60 7.87 3.38 4.10
CA PHE A 60 9.10 3.15 3.34
C PHE A 60 8.99 3.66 1.91
N ALA A 61 7.82 3.54 1.27
CA ALA A 61 7.59 4.09 -0.05
C ALA A 61 7.74 5.62 -0.08
N MET A 62 7.26 6.30 0.96
CA MET A 62 7.41 7.74 1.09
C MET A 62 8.86 8.17 1.27
N GLU A 63 9.59 7.50 2.14
CA GLU A 63 11.03 7.73 2.33
C GLU A 63 11.82 7.44 1.05
N ALA A 64 11.55 6.32 0.38
CA ALA A 64 12.23 5.93 -0.85
C ALA A 64 12.04 6.97 -1.96
N ASN A 65 10.85 7.56 -2.07
CA ASN A 65 10.56 8.61 -3.04
C ASN A 65 11.35 9.91 -2.80
N THR A 66 11.84 10.15 -1.57
CA THR A 66 12.69 11.31 -1.24
C THR A 66 14.18 11.02 -1.40
N ARG A 67 14.59 9.76 -1.21
CA ARG A 67 16.00 9.35 -1.13
C ARG A 67 16.56 8.81 -2.43
N LEU A 68 15.70 8.22 -3.27
CA LEU A 68 16.13 7.66 -4.54
C LEU A 68 15.96 8.69 -5.66
N PRO A 69 16.97 8.85 -6.52
CA PRO A 69 16.82 9.69 -7.69
C PRO A 69 15.71 9.13 -8.59
N PRO A 70 14.90 10.00 -9.23
CA PRO A 70 14.00 9.55 -10.26
C PRO A 70 14.77 8.88 -11.40
N VAL A 71 14.13 7.95 -12.12
CA VAL A 71 14.71 7.16 -13.22
C VAL A 71 15.40 8.04 -14.27
N SER A 72 14.94 9.28 -14.44
CA SER A 72 15.54 10.28 -15.32
C SER A 72 16.96 10.72 -14.92
N SER A 73 17.31 10.67 -13.64
CA SER A 73 18.64 11.11 -13.15
C SER A 73 19.68 10.00 -13.10
N ALA A 74 19.28 8.72 -13.16
CA ALA A 74 20.21 7.58 -13.17
C ALA A 74 20.46 7.03 -14.58
N TYR A 75 19.60 7.35 -15.56
CA TYR A 75 19.67 6.81 -16.93
C TYR A 75 19.58 7.91 -18.00
N SER A 76 20.59 8.76 -18.08
CA SER A 76 20.93 9.47 -19.32
C SER A 76 21.51 8.47 -20.33
N LEU A 77 20.70 7.52 -20.82
CA LEU A 77 21.09 6.62 -21.91
C LEU A 77 20.73 7.26 -23.26
N PRO A 78 21.59 7.15 -24.30
CA PRO A 78 21.24 7.62 -25.65
C PRO A 78 20.02 6.87 -26.20
N PRO A 79 19.27 7.47 -27.13
CA PRO A 79 18.09 6.85 -27.71
C PRO A 79 18.51 5.76 -28.70
N ILE A 80 18.66 4.52 -28.22
CA ILE A 80 18.76 3.35 -29.09
C ILE A 80 17.76 2.30 -28.61
N ASN A 81 16.67 2.20 -29.36
CA ASN A 81 15.89 1.00 -29.62
C ASN A 81 15.45 0.19 -28.36
N ARG A 82 14.42 0.65 -27.64
CA ARG A 82 13.85 -0.12 -26.51
C ARG A 82 12.72 -1.04 -26.94
N SER A 83 13.08 -2.25 -27.33
CA SER A 83 12.32 -3.48 -27.08
C SER A 83 12.82 -4.14 -25.79
N LEU A 84 12.92 -3.38 -24.70
CA LEU A 84 13.22 -3.95 -23.38
C LEU A 84 11.90 -4.40 -22.72
N PRO A 85 11.76 -5.68 -22.31
CA PRO A 85 10.60 -6.12 -21.56
C PRO A 85 10.54 -5.35 -20.24
N LEU A 86 9.40 -4.73 -19.92
CA LEU A 86 9.19 -4.20 -18.57
C LEU A 86 9.42 -5.32 -17.55
N PRO A 87 10.08 -5.05 -16.40
CA PRO A 87 10.20 -6.04 -15.33
C PRO A 87 8.79 -6.49 -14.94
N GLN A 88 8.50 -7.77 -15.17
CA GLN A 88 7.20 -8.36 -14.84
C GLN A 88 7.00 -8.35 -13.32
N PRO A 89 5.77 -8.10 -12.84
CA PRO A 89 5.47 -8.11 -11.41
C PRO A 89 5.72 -9.51 -10.86
N SER A 90 6.71 -9.65 -9.97
CA SER A 90 7.20 -10.97 -9.57
C SER A 90 6.33 -11.67 -8.52
N HIS A 91 5.51 -10.97 -7.71
CA HIS A 91 4.80 -11.61 -6.59
C HIS A 91 3.46 -10.98 -6.17
N SER A 92 2.74 -10.25 -7.03
CA SER A 92 1.42 -9.69 -6.65
C SER A 92 0.42 -10.82 -6.38
N SER A 93 -0.30 -10.77 -5.26
CA SER A 93 -1.44 -11.65 -5.03
C SER A 93 -2.46 -11.38 -6.15
N LYS A 94 -2.89 -12.44 -6.85
CA LYS A 94 -3.77 -12.31 -8.03
C LYS A 94 -5.06 -11.52 -7.74
N ALA A 95 -5.49 -11.48 -6.48
CA ALA A 95 -6.72 -10.86 -6.03
C ALA A 95 -6.84 -9.35 -6.35
N PHE A 96 -5.73 -8.62 -6.47
CA PHE A 96 -5.76 -7.16 -6.73
C PHE A 96 -4.75 -6.68 -7.77
N ALA A 97 -4.20 -7.62 -8.57
CA ALA A 97 -3.13 -7.35 -9.53
C ALA A 97 -3.46 -6.23 -10.54
N HIS A 98 -4.74 -6.07 -10.94
CA HIS A 98 -5.15 -5.01 -11.86
C HIS A 98 -5.02 -3.59 -11.24
N VAL A 99 -5.41 -3.43 -9.97
CA VAL A 99 -5.33 -2.13 -9.25
C VAL A 99 -3.88 -1.81 -8.91
N ALA A 100 -3.16 -2.82 -8.44
CA ALA A 100 -1.74 -2.74 -8.08
C ALA A 100 -0.88 -2.38 -9.32
N GLY A 101 -1.11 -3.07 -10.44
CA GLY A 101 -0.37 -2.82 -11.69
C GLY A 101 -0.59 -1.42 -12.28
N ARG A 102 -1.80 -0.87 -12.15
CA ARG A 102 -2.09 0.54 -12.54
C ARG A 102 -1.31 1.53 -11.69
N THR A 103 -1.19 1.28 -10.39
CA THR A 103 -0.38 2.10 -9.47
C THR A 103 1.08 2.10 -9.90
N ARG A 104 1.67 0.92 -10.11
CA ARG A 104 3.07 0.79 -10.55
C ARG A 104 3.32 1.52 -11.87
N ALA A 105 2.42 1.35 -12.84
CA ALA A 105 2.55 1.98 -14.15
C ALA A 105 2.65 3.50 -14.04
N VAL A 106 1.77 4.14 -13.24
CA VAL A 106 1.80 5.58 -13.02
C VAL A 106 3.07 6.03 -12.29
N MET A 107 3.49 5.31 -11.26
CA MET A 107 4.73 5.63 -10.53
C MET A 107 5.94 5.61 -11.46
N LEU A 108 6.04 4.61 -12.34
CA LEU A 108 7.12 4.54 -13.34
C LEU A 108 7.03 5.64 -14.40
N GLN A 109 5.81 5.98 -14.86
CA GLN A 109 5.59 7.07 -15.82
C GLN A 109 5.98 8.44 -15.27
N THR A 110 5.90 8.63 -13.95
CA THR A 110 6.32 9.84 -13.24
C THR A 110 7.78 9.77 -12.78
N TYR A 111 8.56 8.87 -13.38
CA TYR A 111 9.97 8.67 -13.13
C TYR A 111 10.34 8.20 -11.72
N ALA A 112 9.41 7.62 -10.95
CA ALA A 112 9.78 7.02 -9.67
C ALA A 112 10.74 5.84 -9.88
N HIS A 113 11.68 5.66 -8.94
CA HIS A 113 12.59 4.51 -8.95
C HIS A 113 11.79 3.18 -8.93
N PRO A 114 12.20 2.12 -9.65
CA PRO A 114 11.44 0.87 -9.75
C PRO A 114 11.05 0.25 -8.40
N SER A 115 11.97 0.20 -7.44
CA SER A 115 11.67 -0.31 -6.08
C SER A 115 10.67 0.56 -5.32
N THR A 116 10.66 1.88 -5.57
CA THR A 116 9.63 2.77 -5.00
C THR A 116 8.26 2.47 -5.61
N ALA A 117 8.21 2.29 -6.94
CA ALA A 117 7.00 1.94 -7.65
C ALA A 117 6.43 0.58 -7.21
N GLU A 118 7.29 -0.42 -6.99
CA GLU A 118 6.92 -1.74 -6.47
C GLU A 118 6.42 -1.66 -5.01
N LEU A 119 7.06 -0.86 -4.16
CA LEU A 119 6.55 -0.64 -2.80
C LEU A 119 5.17 0.00 -2.78
N TYR A 120 4.92 1.01 -3.62
CA TYR A 120 3.59 1.62 -3.75
C TYR A 120 2.56 0.63 -4.26
N GLU A 121 2.89 -0.17 -5.28
CA GLU A 121 2.03 -1.25 -5.77
C GLU A 121 1.62 -2.20 -4.63
N ARG A 122 2.61 -2.70 -3.90
CA ARG A 122 2.41 -3.63 -2.77
C ARG A 122 1.63 -2.97 -1.63
N CYS A 123 1.91 -1.72 -1.33
CA CYS A 123 1.20 -0.93 -0.32
C CYS A 123 -0.31 -0.85 -0.63
N ILE A 124 -0.67 -0.44 -1.86
CA ILE A 124 -2.07 -0.35 -2.29
C ILE A 124 -2.75 -1.72 -2.21
N GLU A 125 -2.09 -2.77 -2.70
CA GLU A 125 -2.62 -4.14 -2.60
C GLU A 125 -2.88 -4.56 -1.14
N GLN A 126 -1.97 -4.23 -0.22
CA GLN A 126 -2.14 -4.55 1.20
C GLN A 126 -3.26 -3.74 1.86
N PHE A 127 -3.58 -2.53 1.41
CA PHE A 127 -4.76 -1.81 1.89
C PHE A 127 -6.07 -2.52 1.53
N TYR A 128 -6.19 -3.06 0.30
CA TYR A 128 -7.35 -3.87 -0.09
C TYR A 128 -7.48 -5.14 0.75
N ALA A 129 -6.36 -5.84 0.96
CA ALA A 129 -6.33 -7.05 1.78
C ALA A 129 -6.69 -6.75 3.24
N ALA A 130 -6.10 -5.70 3.82
CA ALA A 130 -6.39 -5.26 5.18
C ALA A 130 -7.85 -4.86 5.36
N ALA A 131 -8.43 -4.13 4.41
CA ALA A 131 -9.85 -3.74 4.45
C ALA A 131 -10.77 -4.97 4.37
N ALA A 132 -10.43 -5.94 3.51
CA ALA A 132 -11.20 -7.18 3.39
C ALA A 132 -11.21 -7.99 4.68
N ILE A 133 -10.11 -7.99 5.44
CA ILE A 133 -10.00 -8.68 6.73
C ILE A 133 -10.68 -7.87 7.83
N LYS A 134 -10.25 -6.62 8.04
CA LYS A 134 -10.71 -5.78 9.16
C LYS A 134 -12.20 -5.45 9.11
N LEU A 135 -12.84 -5.48 7.94
CA LEU A 135 -14.28 -5.23 7.78
C LEU A 135 -15.09 -6.50 7.49
N SER A 136 -14.50 -7.68 7.67
CA SER A 136 -15.09 -8.97 7.26
C SER A 136 -16.26 -9.46 8.12
N HIS A 137 -16.45 -8.93 9.34
CA HIS A 137 -17.40 -9.46 10.31
C HIS A 137 -18.47 -8.44 10.72
N ASN A 138 -19.61 -8.97 11.19
CA ASN A 138 -20.78 -8.16 11.56
C ASN A 138 -20.72 -7.60 12.99
N ARG A 139 -19.95 -8.24 13.87
CA ARG A 139 -19.82 -7.84 15.29
C ARG A 139 -18.68 -6.83 15.39
N PHE A 140 -18.97 -5.59 15.04
CA PHE A 140 -17.98 -4.53 14.90
C PHE A 140 -18.00 -3.65 16.14
N ASN A 141 -16.95 -3.73 16.96
CA ASN A 141 -16.85 -3.01 18.24
C ASN A 141 -16.10 -1.67 18.07
N SER A 142 -15.92 -0.94 19.18
CA SER A 142 -15.23 0.36 19.17
C SER A 142 -13.76 0.28 18.75
N SER A 143 -13.04 -0.78 19.16
CA SER A 143 -11.64 -1.00 18.76
C SER A 143 -11.53 -1.30 17.27
N ASP A 144 -12.41 -2.16 16.73
CA ASP A 144 -12.43 -2.48 15.29
C ASP A 144 -12.70 -1.22 14.46
N MET A 145 -13.55 -0.34 14.99
CA MET A 145 -13.91 0.92 14.36
C MET A 145 -12.76 1.92 14.32
N GLU A 146 -11.99 2.02 15.40
CA GLU A 146 -10.78 2.85 15.42
C GLU A 146 -9.72 2.31 14.45
N ASP A 147 -9.51 1.00 14.46
CA ASP A 147 -8.61 0.31 13.52
C ASP A 147 -9.00 0.55 12.05
N ALA A 148 -10.29 0.44 11.74
CA ALA A 148 -10.79 0.69 10.39
C ALA A 148 -10.70 2.17 10.02
N HIS A 149 -10.97 3.09 10.95
CA HIS A 149 -10.77 4.51 10.73
C HIS A 149 -9.32 4.81 10.35
N GLN A 150 -8.37 4.33 11.15
CA GLN A 150 -6.94 4.51 10.90
C GLN A 150 -6.52 3.90 9.55
N LEU A 151 -7.02 2.71 9.23
CA LEU A 151 -6.77 2.06 7.94
C LEU A 151 -7.26 2.93 6.77
N LEU A 152 -8.48 3.45 6.85
CA LEU A 152 -9.07 4.25 5.76
C LEU A 152 -8.36 5.59 5.60
N VAL A 153 -8.03 6.27 6.69
CA VAL A 153 -7.25 7.53 6.65
C VAL A 153 -5.88 7.32 6.02
N ALA A 154 -5.17 6.25 6.41
CA ALA A 154 -3.88 5.92 5.84
C ALA A 154 -4.00 5.52 4.36
N ALA A 155 -5.02 4.75 4.00
CA ALA A 155 -5.29 4.37 2.61
C ALA A 155 -5.54 5.61 1.75
N ILE A 156 -6.46 6.49 2.16
CA ILE A 156 -6.74 7.77 1.49
C ILE A 156 -5.44 8.53 1.28
N THR A 157 -4.66 8.72 2.35
CA THR A 157 -3.37 9.43 2.28
C THR A 157 -2.44 8.79 1.25
N ALA A 158 -2.36 7.46 1.20
CA ALA A 158 -1.53 6.75 0.23
C ALA A 158 -2.02 6.92 -1.22
N PHE A 159 -3.32 6.81 -1.48
CA PHE A 159 -3.88 7.03 -2.82
C PHE A 159 -3.62 8.46 -3.30
N MET A 160 -3.71 9.46 -2.41
CA MET A 160 -3.45 10.86 -2.71
C MET A 160 -1.98 11.16 -3.04
N ARG A 161 -1.05 10.23 -2.75
CA ARG A 161 0.37 10.35 -3.13
C ARG A 161 0.68 9.83 -4.52
N ILE A 162 -0.29 9.17 -5.18
CA ILE A 162 -0.11 8.71 -6.56
C ILE A 162 -0.03 9.96 -7.46
N PRO A 163 1.08 10.18 -8.19
CA PRO A 163 1.36 11.43 -8.90
C PRO A 163 0.63 11.54 -10.25
N HIS A 164 -0.64 11.14 -10.29
CA HIS A 164 -1.53 11.29 -11.44
C HIS A 164 -2.98 11.32 -10.95
N ALA A 165 -3.53 12.54 -10.78
CA ALA A 165 -4.84 12.76 -10.15
C ALA A 165 -5.98 11.91 -10.74
N PRO A 166 -6.15 11.76 -12.08
CA PRO A 166 -7.23 10.93 -12.63
C PRO A 166 -7.12 9.46 -12.22
N THR A 167 -5.89 8.92 -12.18
CA THR A 167 -5.67 7.54 -11.75
C THR A 167 -5.79 7.39 -10.25
N ALA A 168 -5.26 8.33 -9.46
CA ALA A 168 -5.44 8.35 -8.01
C ALA A 168 -6.93 8.35 -7.64
N HIS A 169 -7.73 9.21 -8.28
CA HIS A 169 -9.19 9.26 -8.11
C HIS A 169 -9.85 7.92 -8.44
N THR A 170 -9.54 7.34 -9.61
CA THR A 170 -10.14 6.06 -10.03
C THR A 170 -9.80 4.94 -9.05
N LEU A 171 -8.55 4.86 -8.60
CA LEU A 171 -8.08 3.83 -7.67
C LEU A 171 -8.73 3.99 -6.29
N LEU A 172 -8.86 5.22 -5.79
CA LEU A 172 -9.56 5.49 -4.54
C LEU A 172 -11.05 5.15 -4.65
N GLU A 173 -11.68 5.42 -5.79
CA GLU A 173 -13.08 5.06 -6.04
C GLU A 173 -13.27 3.54 -6.08
N ASP A 174 -12.37 2.82 -6.75
CA ASP A 174 -12.32 1.36 -6.75
C ASP A 174 -12.16 0.79 -5.32
N PHE A 175 -11.30 1.41 -4.51
CA PHE A 175 -11.08 1.02 -3.13
C PHE A 175 -12.33 1.27 -2.28
N TYR A 176 -13.00 2.41 -2.46
CA TYR A 176 -14.24 2.69 -1.78
C TYR A 176 -15.33 1.67 -2.15
N ARG A 177 -15.48 1.34 -3.45
CA ARG A 177 -16.39 0.26 -3.88
C ARG A 177 -16.09 -1.06 -3.20
N HIS A 178 -14.81 -1.39 -2.99
CA HIS A 178 -14.39 -2.59 -2.27
C HIS A 178 -14.76 -2.54 -0.78
N VAL A 179 -14.52 -1.42 -0.10
CA VAL A 179 -14.90 -1.20 1.31
C VAL A 179 -16.42 -1.33 1.51
N LYS A 180 -17.22 -0.78 0.60
CA LYS A 180 -18.70 -0.85 0.67
C LYS A 180 -19.26 -2.26 0.56
N LYS A 181 -18.50 -3.20 -0.02
CA LYS A 181 -18.90 -4.61 -0.16
C LYS A 181 -18.62 -5.46 1.08
N GLN A 182 -17.91 -4.91 2.07
CA GLN A 182 -17.54 -5.65 3.28
C GLN A 182 -18.71 -5.80 4.24
N LYS A 183 -18.75 -6.90 5.02
CA LYS A 183 -19.90 -7.23 5.88
C LYS A 183 -20.12 -6.21 6.99
N ALA A 184 -19.05 -5.61 7.50
CA ALA A 184 -19.13 -4.56 8.53
C ALA A 184 -19.76 -3.26 8.02
N TRP A 185 -19.86 -3.05 6.70
CA TRP A 185 -20.31 -1.79 6.09
C TRP A 185 -21.83 -1.55 6.22
N LYS A 186 -22.30 -1.37 7.45
CA LYS A 186 -23.69 -1.14 7.84
C LYS A 186 -23.91 0.28 8.33
N LYS A 187 -25.14 0.64 8.71
CA LYS A 187 -25.56 2.00 9.09
C LYS A 187 -24.57 2.73 10.01
N ASP A 188 -24.11 2.10 11.09
CA ASP A 188 -23.21 2.76 12.06
C ASP A 188 -21.80 3.00 11.50
N VAL A 189 -21.23 2.01 10.81
CA VAL A 189 -19.93 2.12 10.15
C VAL A 189 -19.99 3.12 8.99
N GLN A 190 -21.07 3.10 8.22
CA GLN A 190 -21.34 4.07 7.16
C GLN A 190 -21.43 5.49 7.70
N HIS A 191 -22.14 5.69 8.80
CA HIS A 191 -22.30 7.01 9.41
C HIS A 191 -20.95 7.57 9.89
N ARG A 192 -20.07 6.74 10.44
CA ARG A 192 -18.80 7.19 11.02
C ARG A 192 -17.63 7.24 10.04
N LEU A 193 -17.57 6.33 9.07
CA LEU A 193 -16.44 6.19 8.14
C LEU A 193 -16.78 6.65 6.72
N GLY A 194 -18.07 6.74 6.37
CA GLY A 194 -18.52 7.06 5.01
C GLY A 194 -18.17 8.49 4.58
N SER A 195 -18.16 9.44 5.52
CA SER A 195 -17.78 10.83 5.24
C SER A 195 -16.32 10.94 4.78
N LEU A 196 -15.40 10.20 5.40
CA LEU A 196 -13.96 10.22 5.06
C LEU A 196 -13.72 9.93 3.58
N LEU A 197 -14.29 8.83 3.08
CA LEU A 197 -14.10 8.40 1.69
C LEU A 197 -14.85 9.30 0.71
N HIS A 198 -16.01 9.82 1.11
CA HIS A 198 -16.77 10.75 0.27
C HIS A 198 -16.05 12.09 0.12
N GLU A 199 -15.55 12.65 1.22
CA GLU A 199 -14.79 13.89 1.23
C GLU A 199 -13.51 13.77 0.41
N ALA A 200 -12.74 12.69 0.60
CA ALA A 200 -11.52 12.43 -0.15
C ALA A 200 -11.75 12.35 -1.67
N LEU A 201 -12.85 11.73 -2.11
CA LEU A 201 -13.19 11.67 -3.54
C LEU A 201 -13.60 13.04 -4.11
N ASN A 202 -14.25 13.88 -3.31
CA ASN A 202 -14.62 15.23 -3.74
C ASN A 202 -13.42 16.18 -3.81
N GLN A 203 -12.40 16.00 -2.95
CA GLN A 203 -11.15 16.76 -3.01
C GLN A 203 -10.27 16.43 -4.24
N GLN A 204 -10.58 15.35 -4.96
CA GLN A 204 -9.83 14.88 -6.14
C GLN A 204 -10.53 15.17 -7.47
N ARG A 205 -11.69 15.83 -7.47
CA ARG A 205 -12.39 16.32 -8.66
C ARG A 205 -11.92 17.71 -9.04
#